data_AF-A0AAD9XIK0-F1
#
_entry.id   AF-A0AAD9XIK0-F1
#
_cell.length_a   1.000
_cell.length_b   1.000
_cell.length_c   1.000
_cell.angle_alpha   90.00
_cell.angle_beta   90.00
_cell.angle_gamma   90.00
#
_symmetry.space_group_name_H-M   'P 1'
#
loop_
_entity.id
_entity.type
_entity.pdbx_description
1 polymer ?
#
loop_
_entity_poly.entity_id
_entity_poly.type
_entity_poly.pdbx_seq_one_letter_code
_entity_poly.pdbx_strand_id
1 'polypeptide(L)'
;MEEKSSKLLILYASQTGNSLDAAERIDREAERRGCPVVIRSMDDYDVKCLPLEDTLIFVVSTTGQGDTPDSMKDFWRFLLQKKTKQALVERRSLCRVWFG
;
A
#
# COMPACT_ATOMS: atom_id res chain seq x y z
N MET A 1 23.93 10.97 -13.27
CA MET A 1 22.66 11.30 -12.61
C MET A 1 22.02 9.96 -12.34
N GLU A 2 22.20 9.45 -11.13
CA GLU A 2 21.72 8.12 -10.77
C GLU A 2 20.22 8.26 -10.49
N GLU A 3 19.39 8.02 -11.49
CA GLU A 3 17.95 7.90 -11.26
C GLU A 3 17.74 6.67 -10.38
N LYS A 4 17.59 6.92 -9.08
CA LYS A 4 17.21 5.91 -8.11
C LYS A 4 15.84 5.41 -8.55
N SER A 5 15.80 4.31 -9.30
CA SER A 5 14.58 3.65 -9.74
C SER A 5 13.86 3.18 -8.47
N SER A 6 13.05 4.08 -7.94
CA SER A 6 12.43 3.93 -6.63
C SER A 6 11.25 3.01 -6.85
N LYS A 7 11.42 1.74 -6.51
CA LYS A 7 10.37 0.73 -6.67
C LYS A 7 9.12 1.17 -5.91
N LEU A 8 8.00 1.11 -6.60
CA LEU A 8 6.70 1.42 -6.03
C LEU A 8 6.13 0.16 -5.39
N LEU A 9 5.90 0.17 -4.07
CA LEU A 9 5.20 -0.93 -3.42
C LEU A 9 3.70 -0.63 -3.37
N ILE A 10 2.87 -1.53 -3.89
CA ILE A 10 1.42 -1.49 -3.74
C ILE A 10 1.00 -2.59 -2.75
N LEU A 11 0.47 -2.17 -1.62
CA LEU A 11 -0.15 -3.06 -0.64
C LEU A 11 -1.66 -3.07 -0.84
N TYR A 12 -2.22 -4.23 -1.13
CA TYR A 12 -3.67 -4.38 -1.29
C TYR A 12 -4.30 -5.22 -0.18
N ALA A 13 -5.53 -4.89 0.17
CA ALA A 13 -6.38 -5.71 1.03
C ALA A 13 -7.74 -5.88 0.33
N SER A 14 -8.10 -7.12 -0.01
CA SER A 14 -9.34 -7.45 -0.70
C SER A 14 -10.00 -8.70 -0.16
N GLN A 15 -11.34 -8.68 -0.03
CA GLN A 15 -12.12 -9.87 0.31
C GLN A 15 -12.55 -10.67 -0.93
N THR A 16 -12.87 -9.98 -2.03
CA THR A 16 -13.41 -10.60 -3.27
C THR A 16 -12.55 -10.32 -4.51
N GLY A 17 -11.34 -9.77 -4.34
CA GLY A 17 -10.39 -9.53 -5.44
C GLY A 17 -10.49 -8.14 -6.11
N ASN A 18 -11.52 -7.34 -5.82
CA ASN A 18 -11.69 -6.01 -6.44
C ASN A 18 -10.51 -5.05 -6.22
N SER A 19 -9.87 -5.11 -5.05
CA SER A 19 -8.71 -4.26 -4.74
C SER A 19 -7.43 -4.75 -5.40
N LEU A 20 -7.34 -6.06 -5.67
CA LEU A 20 -6.24 -6.62 -6.44
C LEU A 20 -6.34 -6.13 -7.90
N ASP A 21 -7.52 -6.19 -8.51
CA ASP A 21 -7.74 -5.67 -9.86
C ASP A 21 -7.37 -4.18 -9.98
N ALA A 22 -7.71 -3.38 -8.96
CA ALA A 22 -7.32 -1.97 -8.89
C ALA A 22 -5.80 -1.80 -8.74
N ALA A 23 -5.14 -2.60 -7.91
CA ALA A 23 -3.69 -2.60 -7.75
C ALA A 23 -2.97 -2.95 -9.06
N GLU A 24 -3.43 -3.98 -9.78
CA GLU A 24 -2.88 -4.38 -11.08
C GLU A 24 -3.10 -3.30 -12.16
N ARG A 25 -4.21 -2.56 -12.10
CA ARG A 25 -4.41 -1.41 -13.00
C ARG A 25 -3.38 -0.31 -12.76
N ILE A 26 -3.06 -0.02 -11.49
CA ILE A 26 -2.04 0.97 -11.13
C ILE A 26 -0.66 0.49 -11.57
N ASP A 27 -0.34 -0.78 -11.36
CA ASP A 27 0.90 -1.41 -11.81
C ASP A 27 1.09 -1.28 -13.32
N ARG A 28 0.11 -1.69 -14.13
CA ARG A 28 0.16 -1.53 -15.60
C ARG A 28 0.39 -0.09 -16.05
N GLU A 29 -0.16 0.90 -15.34
CA GLU A 29 0.02 2.31 -15.67
C GLU A 29 1.40 2.84 -15.24
N ALA A 30 1.94 2.33 -14.13
CA ALA A 30 3.27 2.65 -13.66
C ALA A 30 4.36 2.01 -14.53
N GLU A 31 4.19 0.76 -14.96
CA GLU A 31 5.09 0.09 -15.90
C GLU A 31 5.21 0.86 -17.23
N ARG A 32 4.09 1.36 -17.76
CA ARG A 32 4.10 2.24 -18.96
C ARG A 32 4.93 3.49 -18.80
N ARG A 33 5.11 3.96 -17.56
CA ARG A 33 5.90 5.15 -17.22
C ARG A 33 7.35 4.81 -16.84
N GLY A 34 7.74 3.53 -16.93
CA GLY A 34 9.07 3.06 -16.54
C GLY A 34 9.27 2.95 -15.04
N CYS A 35 8.19 2.94 -14.25
CA CYS A 35 8.25 2.78 -12.79
C CYS A 35 8.04 1.31 -12.43
N PRO A 36 9.06 0.60 -11.90
CA PRO A 36 8.88 -0.78 -11.47
C PRO A 36 8.00 -0.82 -10.22
N VAL A 37 6.97 -1.66 -10.26
CA VAL A 37 6.03 -1.83 -9.15
C VAL A 37 6.14 -3.24 -8.58
N VAL A 38 5.83 -3.37 -7.29
CA VAL A 38 5.65 -4.64 -6.62
C VAL A 38 4.27 -4.63 -5.97
N ILE A 39 3.45 -5.63 -6.26
CA ILE A 39 2.15 -5.82 -5.59
C ILE A 39 2.30 -6.89 -4.50
N ARG A 40 1.80 -6.60 -3.30
CA ARG A 40 1.74 -7.54 -2.17
C ARG A 40 0.40 -7.45 -1.44
N SER A 41 -0.07 -8.60 -0.96
CA SER A 41 -1.18 -8.66 -0.02
C SER A 41 -0.73 -8.08 1.32
N MET A 42 -1.58 -7.31 2.00
CA MET A 42 -1.31 -6.86 3.38
C MET A 42 -1.14 -8.03 4.35
N ASP A 43 -1.77 -9.16 4.06
CA ASP A 43 -1.77 -10.36 4.91
C ASP A 43 -0.41 -11.06 4.90
N ASP A 44 0.31 -10.98 3.76
CA ASP A 44 1.61 -11.61 3.55
C ASP A 44 2.80 -10.65 3.71
N TYR A 45 2.53 -9.37 4.01
CA TYR A 45 3.55 -8.34 4.07
C TYR A 45 4.06 -8.09 5.50
N ASP A 46 5.38 -8.13 5.70
CA ASP A 46 5.95 -7.78 6.99
C ASP A 46 5.90 -6.26 7.21
N VAL A 47 5.02 -5.83 8.12
CA VAL A 47 4.85 -4.43 8.52
C VAL A 47 6.14 -3.78 9.02
N LYS A 48 7.12 -4.56 9.49
CA LYS A 48 8.44 -4.05 9.90
C LYS A 48 9.27 -3.54 8.73
N CYS A 49 8.97 -3.97 7.50
CA CYS A 49 9.63 -3.49 6.29
C CYS A 49 9.05 -2.14 5.81
N LEU A 50 7.87 -1.70 6.29
CA LEU A 50 7.29 -0.40 5.91
C LEU A 50 8.27 0.79 5.98
N PRO A 51 9.11 0.94 7.02
CA PRO A 51 10.05 2.06 7.10
C PRO A 51 11.23 1.95 6.12
N LEU A 52 11.42 0.82 5.46
CA LEU A 52 12.48 0.62 4.46
C LEU A 52 12.03 1.01 3.05
N GLU A 53 10.72 1.08 2.82
CA GLU A 53 10.15 1.39 1.51
C GLU A 53 10.17 2.90 1.23
N ASP A 54 10.57 3.26 0.00
CA ASP A 54 10.68 4.65 -0.43
C ASP A 54 9.32 5.22 -0.89
N THR A 55 8.54 4.44 -1.65
CA THR A 55 7.22 4.85 -2.16
C THR A 55 6.22 3.72 -2.01
N LEU A 56 5.07 4.03 -1.39
CA LEU A 56 4.09 3.01 -1.02
C LEU A 56 2.65 3.48 -1.27
N ILE A 57 1.84 2.63 -1.89
CA ILE A 57 0.43 2.85 -2.18
C ILE A 57 -0.41 1.80 -1.46
N PHE A 58 -1.51 2.24 -0.86
CA PHE A 58 -2.48 1.37 -0.22
C PHE A 58 -3.75 1.29 -1.06
N VAL A 59 -4.17 0.06 -1.41
CA VAL A 59 -5.40 -0.21 -2.16
C VAL A 59 -6.30 -1.13 -1.34
N VAL A 60 -7.38 -0.59 -0.82
CA VAL A 60 -8.17 -1.27 0.22
C VAL A 60 -9.63 -1.24 -0.16
N SER A 61 -10.29 -2.40 -0.21
CA SER A 61 -11.75 -2.47 -0.26
C SER A 61 -12.31 -2.41 1.15
N THR A 62 -13.22 -1.49 1.41
CA THR A 62 -14.12 -1.57 2.57
C THR A 62 -15.33 -2.40 2.18
N THR A 63 -15.68 -3.41 2.98
CA THR A 63 -16.83 -4.28 2.72
C THR A 63 -18.04 -3.84 3.54
N GLY A 64 -19.21 -3.73 2.90
CA GLY A 64 -20.50 -3.52 3.57
C GLY A 64 -20.67 -2.16 4.25
N GLN A 65 -20.38 -2.09 5.55
CA GLN A 65 -20.72 -0.98 6.47
C GLN A 65 -19.51 -0.09 6.85
N GLY A 66 -18.35 -0.28 6.22
CA GLY A 66 -17.11 0.42 6.57
C GLY A 66 -16.21 -0.36 7.53
N ASP A 67 -16.53 -1.63 7.80
CA ASP A 67 -15.63 -2.52 8.52
C ASP A 67 -14.45 -2.92 7.62
N THR A 68 -13.26 -2.74 8.15
CA THR A 68 -12.02 -3.16 7.51
C THR A 68 -11.81 -4.67 7.67
N PRO A 69 -11.22 -5.35 6.67
CA PRO A 69 -10.88 -6.77 6.77
C PRO A 69 -10.09 -7.06 8.06
N ASP A 70 -10.27 -8.22 8.68
CA ASP A 70 -9.54 -8.55 9.92
C ASP A 70 -8.02 -8.43 9.76
N SER A 71 -7.51 -8.81 8.59
CA SER A 71 -6.11 -8.68 8.21
C SER A 71 -5.60 -7.23 8.22
N MET A 72 -6.50 -6.26 7.96
CA MET A 72 -6.18 -4.84 8.01
C MET A 72 -6.15 -4.30 9.45
N LYS A 73 -6.82 -4.94 10.42
CA LYS A 73 -6.88 -4.41 11.79
C LYS A 73 -5.50 -4.38 12.45
N ASP A 74 -4.71 -5.43 12.27
CA ASP A 74 -3.36 -5.50 12.83
C ASP A 74 -2.39 -4.57 12.10
N PHE A 75 -2.51 -4.49 10.77
CA PHE A 75 -1.79 -3.53 9.95
C PHE A 75 -2.09 -2.07 10.36
N TRP A 76 -3.36 -1.74 10.54
CA TRP A 76 -3.82 -0.42 10.95
C TRP A 76 -3.40 -0.06 12.38
N ARG A 77 -3.45 -1.04 13.30
CA ARG A 77 -2.91 -0.89 14.65
C ARG A 77 -1.42 -0.56 14.64
N PHE A 78 -0.63 -1.24 13.79
CA PHE A 78 0.80 -0.96 13.64
C PHE A 78 1.07 0.45 13.07
N LEU A 79 0.31 0.86 12.04
CA LEU A 79 0.39 2.20 11.47
C LEU A 79 0.04 3.31 12.47
N LEU A 80 -0.93 3.07 13.35
CA LEU A 80 -1.39 4.05 14.33
C LEU A 80 -0.44 4.22 15.52
N GLN A 81 0.56 3.36 15.68
CA GLN A 81 1.58 3.53 16.72
C GLN A 81 2.37 4.82 16.49
N LYS A 82 2.61 5.59 17.57
CA LYS A 82 3.28 6.91 17.51
C LYS A 82 4.62 6.90 16.75
N LYS A 83 5.39 5.81 16.87
CA LYS A 83 6.69 5.64 16.19
C LYS A 83 6.55 5.54 14.67
N THR A 84 5.55 4.80 14.19
CA THR A 84 5.29 4.60 12.76
C THR A 84 4.68 5.84 12.13
N LYS A 85 3.81 6.57 12.86
CA LYS A 85 3.26 7.86 12.42
C LYS A 85 4.34 8.89 12.11
N GLN A 86 5.38 9.02 12.93
CA GLN A 86 6.45 9.98 12.66
C GLN A 86 7.27 9.61 11.42
N ALA A 87 7.65 8.33 11.30
CA ALA A 87 8.41 7.83 10.15
C ALA A 87 7.65 7.96 8.82
N LEU A 88 6.33 7.75 8.82
CA LEU A 88 5.49 7.87 7.62
C LEU A 88 5.12 9.31 7.28
N VAL A 89 4.94 10.19 8.27
CA VAL A 89 4.61 11.61 8.01
C VAL A 89 5.80 12.37 7.43
N GLU A 90 7.04 11.99 7.78
CA GLU A 90 8.25 12.60 7.19
C GLU A 90 8.51 12.14 5.74
N ARG A 91 7.99 10.97 5.32
CA ARG A 91 8.11 10.47 3.94
C ARG A 91 6.88 10.84 3.10
N ARG A 92 7.05 11.89 2.30
CA ARG A 92 6.05 12.68 1.55
C ARG A 92 5.15 11.98 0.53
N SER A 93 5.14 10.65 0.39
CA SER A 93 4.49 9.96 -0.74
C SER A 93 3.46 8.90 -0.32
N LEU A 94 2.58 9.24 0.63
CA LEU A 94 1.44 8.38 0.99
C LEU A 94 0.25 8.63 0.03
N CYS A 95 0.17 7.87 -1.05
CA CYS A 95 -0.99 7.93 -1.95
C CYS A 95 -2.09 6.99 -1.44
N ARG A 96 -3.18 7.57 -0.95
CA ARG A 96 -4.35 6.83 -0.43
C ARG A 96 -5.42 6.75 -1.51
N VAL A 97 -5.56 5.60 -2.15
CA VAL A 97 -6.61 5.36 -3.17
C VAL A 97 -7.79 4.67 -2.48
N TRP A 98 -8.86 5.43 -2.26
CA TRP A 98 -10.14 4.88 -1.79
C TRP A 98 -10.93 4.37 -2.99
N PHE A 99 -11.36 3.11 -2.94
CA PHE A 99 -12.30 2.53 -3.89
C PHE A 99 -13.62 2.29 -3.16
N GLY A 100 -14.66 3.01 -3.58
CA GLY A 100 -16.04 2.88 -3.12
C GLY A 100 -16.95 2.61 -4.30
#